data_AF-A0AAN8M3P3-F1
#
_entry.id   AF-A0AAN8M3P3-F1
#
_cell.length_a   1.000
_cell.length_b   1.000
_cell.length_c   1.000
_cell.angle_alpha   90.00
_cell.angle_beta   90.00
_cell.angle_gamma   90.00
#
_symmetry.space_group_name_H-M   'P 1'
#
loop_
_entity.id
_entity.type
_entity.pdbx_description
1 polymer ?
#
loop_
_entity_poly.entity_id
_entity_poly.type
_entity_poly.pdbx_seq_one_letter_code
_entity_poly.pdbx_strand_id
1 'polypeptide(L)'
;MTGVNRHCVTLFRSVVQHCQRHLNNGTYRGAQSWREFHVATPVAAYDLRKVELTPLEQRKLTFDSHAMVIELESNGFEKRQAEIIVAALVTLTTANMDIVYKDMVTGAHQEIALQQIMAHLDSIRKDMVILEKSEFANLRSENAKMKTELDQIRNRLMEESKKIRAEAKLDINLERSRVTDMFTEQEKKLMENSTEFHRKNAVIDHETMETTKKIDLEVASLKTLLESLKLETIRYLAASVFACLAIALGFYRLWK
;
A
#
# COMPACT_ATOMS: atom_id res chain seq x y z
N MET A 1 3.89 47.25 -27.84
CA MET A 1 4.60 45.95 -27.67
C MET A 1 4.50 45.46 -26.22
N THR A 2 3.30 45.23 -25.69
CA THR A 2 3.07 44.90 -24.26
C THR A 2 2.24 43.63 -24.02
N GLY A 3 1.89 42.87 -25.06
CA GLY A 3 1.00 41.70 -24.96
C GLY A 3 1.69 40.37 -24.61
N VAL A 4 2.96 40.19 -24.97
CA VAL A 4 3.66 38.88 -24.86
C VAL A 4 4.14 38.59 -23.44
N ASN A 5 4.43 39.62 -22.64
CA ASN A 5 5.04 39.46 -21.31
C ASN A 5 4.03 38.96 -20.25
N ARG A 6 2.72 39.16 -20.44
CA ARG A 6 1.69 38.69 -19.49
C ARG A 6 1.44 37.18 -19.59
N HIS A 7 1.54 36.59 -20.78
CA HIS A 7 1.31 35.14 -20.95
C HIS A 7 2.43 34.29 -20.32
N CYS A 8 3.68 34.76 -20.42
CA CYS A 8 4.84 34.05 -19.85
C CYS A 8 4.80 34.03 -18.31
N VAL A 9 4.47 35.15 -17.67
CA VAL A 9 4.36 35.24 -16.20
C VAL A 9 3.21 34.40 -15.65
N THR A 10 2.12 34.26 -16.41
CA THR A 10 0.94 33.48 -15.97
C THR A 10 1.21 31.97 -16.03
N LEU A 11 1.93 31.51 -17.07
CA LEU A 11 2.36 30.11 -17.18
C LEU A 11 3.38 29.75 -16.09
N PHE A 12 4.31 30.65 -15.78
CA PHE A 12 5.30 30.41 -14.73
C PHE A 12 4.65 30.30 -13.34
N ARG A 13 3.67 31.16 -13.04
CA ARG A 13 2.88 31.06 -11.80
C ARG A 13 2.07 29.77 -11.72
N SER A 14 1.46 29.34 -12.82
CA SER A 14 0.65 28.11 -12.86
C SER A 14 1.49 26.86 -12.60
N VAL A 15 2.72 26.80 -13.13
CA VAL A 15 3.64 25.66 -12.92
C VAL A 15 4.15 25.64 -11.48
N VAL A 16 4.53 26.79 -10.93
CA VAL A 16 4.98 26.89 -9.53
C VAL A 16 3.86 26.53 -8.55
N GLN A 17 2.64 26.97 -8.81
CA GLN A 17 1.49 26.70 -7.93
C GLN A 17 0.99 25.24 -8.03
N HIS A 18 1.23 24.57 -9.16
CA HIS A 18 1.00 23.13 -9.32
C HIS A 18 2.05 22.28 -8.58
N CYS A 19 3.32 22.70 -8.57
CA CYS A 19 4.36 22.06 -7.75
C CYS A 19 4.13 22.26 -6.24
N GLN A 20 3.66 23.44 -5.82
CA GLN A 20 3.39 23.73 -4.40
C GLN A 20 2.25 22.87 -3.81
N ARG A 21 1.24 22.50 -4.63
CA ARG A 21 0.12 21.66 -4.17
C ARG A 21 0.48 20.19 -3.98
N HIS A 22 1.53 19.69 -4.65
CA HIS A 22 1.97 18.31 -4.50
C HIS A 22 2.86 18.08 -3.26
N LEU A 23 3.42 19.15 -2.68
CA LEU A 23 4.28 19.06 -1.48
C LEU A 23 3.50 19.06 -0.15
N ASN A 24 2.24 19.49 -0.12
CA ASN A 24 1.50 19.68 1.13
C ASN A 24 0.60 18.51 1.59
N ASN A 25 0.50 17.41 0.82
CA ASN A 25 -0.41 16.29 1.12
C ASN A 25 0.31 14.94 1.29
N GLY A 26 1.29 14.88 2.20
CA GLY A 26 2.10 13.68 2.41
C GLY A 26 2.56 13.43 3.84
N THR A 27 1.70 13.66 4.84
CA THR A 27 1.95 13.21 6.22
C THR A 27 1.59 11.72 6.34
N TYR A 28 2.53 10.83 5.99
CA TYR A 28 2.49 9.43 6.42
C TYR A 28 3.88 8.98 6.87
N ARG A 29 3.94 8.57 8.15
CA ARG A 29 5.05 7.86 8.78
C ARG A 29 5.39 6.61 7.97
N GLY A 30 6.63 6.53 7.50
CA GLY A 30 7.22 5.33 6.94
C GLY A 30 8.71 5.54 6.82
N ALA A 31 9.48 5.01 7.78
CA ALA A 31 10.92 4.97 7.71
C ALA A 31 11.33 4.04 6.56
N GLN A 32 11.71 4.63 5.42
CA GLN A 32 12.40 3.91 4.36
C GLN A 32 13.61 4.73 3.91
N SER A 33 14.75 4.05 3.92
CA SER A 33 16.08 4.53 3.59
C SER A 33 16.12 5.04 2.15
N TRP A 34 15.96 6.35 1.97
CA TRP A 34 16.31 7.05 0.74
C TRP A 34 17.83 7.30 0.73
N ARG A 35 18.60 6.28 0.33
CA ARG A 35 19.97 6.47 -0.16
C ARG A 35 20.05 5.85 -1.55
N GLU A 36 19.78 6.66 -2.55
CA GLU A 36 20.40 6.62 -3.87
C GLU A 36 19.84 7.79 -4.70
N PHE A 37 20.13 9.01 -4.23
CA PHE A 37 20.27 10.11 -5.18
C PHE A 37 21.57 9.83 -5.93
N HIS A 38 21.48 9.37 -7.17
CA HIS A 38 22.60 9.43 -8.08
C HIS A 38 23.01 10.90 -8.18
N VAL A 39 24.11 11.22 -7.49
CA VAL A 39 24.82 12.48 -7.65
C VAL A 39 25.17 12.56 -9.13
N ALA A 40 24.50 13.48 -9.84
CA ALA A 40 24.88 13.82 -11.20
C ALA A 40 26.37 14.18 -11.14
N THR A 41 27.18 13.36 -11.79
CA THR A 41 28.61 13.61 -11.97
C THR A 41 28.73 15.02 -12.55
N PRO A 42 29.53 15.93 -11.98
CA PRO A 42 29.77 17.20 -12.63
C PRO A 42 30.38 16.87 -13.99
N VAL A 43 29.67 17.18 -15.06
CA VAL A 43 30.19 17.05 -16.43
C VAL A 43 31.44 17.92 -16.48
N ALA A 44 32.58 17.26 -16.39
CA ALA A 44 33.87 17.86 -16.58
C ALA A 44 33.97 18.34 -18.03
N ALA A 45 34.67 19.46 -18.18
CA ALA A 45 35.11 20.04 -19.43
C ALA A 45 34.01 20.71 -20.28
N TYR A 46 33.62 21.92 -19.86
CA TYR A 46 33.69 22.99 -20.85
C TYR A 46 35.16 23.08 -21.27
N ASP A 47 35.50 22.39 -22.36
CA ASP A 47 36.80 22.48 -23.03
C ASP A 47 36.93 23.90 -23.56
N LEU A 48 37.33 24.82 -22.67
CA LEU A 48 37.85 26.13 -23.02
C LEU A 48 39.15 25.87 -23.76
N ARG A 49 39.05 25.47 -25.03
CA ARG A 49 40.21 25.40 -25.91
C ARG A 49 40.82 26.78 -25.92
N LYS A 50 41.94 26.90 -25.21
CA LYS A 50 42.75 28.11 -25.18
C LYS A 50 43.14 28.37 -26.63
N VAL A 51 42.54 29.40 -27.22
CA VAL A 51 42.79 29.80 -28.60
C VAL A 51 44.28 30.12 -28.68
N GLU A 52 45.03 29.28 -29.38
CA GLU A 52 46.45 29.50 -29.62
C GLU A 52 46.55 30.63 -30.66
N LEU A 53 46.81 31.83 -30.15
CA LEU A 53 46.93 33.04 -30.95
C LEU A 53 48.18 32.89 -31.83
N THR A 54 47.99 32.84 -33.14
CA THR A 54 49.10 32.83 -34.09
C THR A 54 49.96 34.09 -33.91
N PRO A 55 51.30 34.00 -33.96
CA PRO A 55 52.15 35.17 -33.83
C PRO A 55 51.87 36.16 -34.95
N LEU A 56 51.62 37.41 -34.58
CA LEU A 56 51.31 38.52 -35.47
C LEU A 56 52.57 39.01 -36.19
N GLU A 57 53.06 38.27 -37.17
CA GLU A 57 54.28 38.60 -37.95
C GLU A 57 54.13 39.85 -38.88
N GLN A 58 52.93 40.41 -39.03
CA GLN A 58 52.62 41.41 -40.06
C GLN A 58 52.22 42.79 -39.54
N ARG A 59 52.99 43.38 -38.62
CA ARG A 59 52.75 44.77 -38.17
C ARG A 59 54.01 45.62 -38.24
N LYS A 60 54.44 45.90 -39.48
CA LYS A 60 55.51 46.85 -39.75
C LYS A 60 54.94 48.26 -39.65
N LEU A 61 55.29 48.99 -38.60
CA LEU A 61 54.99 50.42 -38.47
C LEU A 61 55.69 51.15 -39.62
N THR A 62 54.93 51.79 -40.52
CA THR A 62 55.49 52.67 -41.54
C THR A 62 55.77 54.02 -40.91
N PHE A 63 56.80 54.09 -40.10
CA PHE A 63 57.29 55.35 -39.56
C PHE A 63 58.38 55.88 -40.50
N ASP A 64 58.11 57.00 -41.17
CA ASP A 64 59.08 57.66 -42.04
C ASP A 64 60.06 58.49 -41.21
N SER A 65 61.10 57.81 -40.71
CA SER A 65 62.16 58.46 -39.94
C SER A 65 62.89 59.53 -40.75
N HIS A 66 62.95 59.42 -42.08
CA HIS A 66 63.73 60.33 -42.90
C HIS A 66 63.02 61.66 -43.09
N ALA A 67 61.72 61.63 -43.41
CA ALA A 67 60.91 62.84 -43.52
C ALA A 67 60.90 63.65 -42.21
N MET A 68 60.83 62.96 -41.07
CA MET A 68 60.79 63.61 -39.76
C MET A 68 62.14 64.21 -39.34
N VAL A 69 63.26 63.61 -39.73
CA VAL A 69 64.59 64.22 -39.52
C VAL A 69 64.73 65.50 -40.35
N ILE A 70 64.32 65.48 -41.63
CA ILE A 70 64.37 66.66 -42.51
C ILE A 70 63.50 67.80 -41.94
N GLU A 71 62.31 67.47 -41.42
CA GLU A 71 61.42 68.45 -40.82
C GLU A 71 62.03 69.07 -39.56
N LEU A 72 62.68 68.28 -38.69
CA LEU A 72 63.36 68.79 -37.50
C LEU A 72 64.58 69.64 -37.85
N GLU A 73 65.37 69.26 -38.85
CA GLU A 73 66.48 70.07 -39.37
C GLU A 73 65.99 71.43 -39.90
N SER A 74 64.85 71.45 -40.61
CA SER A 74 64.25 72.69 -41.13
C SER A 74 63.75 73.63 -40.02
N ASN A 75 63.47 73.09 -38.83
CA ASN A 75 63.05 73.83 -37.64
C ASN A 75 64.23 74.25 -36.74
N GLY A 76 65.47 74.10 -37.20
CA GLY A 76 66.66 74.61 -36.53
C GLY A 76 67.36 73.63 -35.58
N PHE A 77 67.01 72.34 -35.63
CA PHE A 77 67.75 71.29 -34.90
C PHE A 77 69.00 70.86 -35.68
N GLU A 78 70.09 70.57 -34.97
CA GLU A 78 71.24 69.93 -35.58
C GLU A 78 70.85 68.50 -36.03
N LYS A 79 71.33 68.07 -37.21
CA LYS A 79 71.08 66.74 -37.77
C LYS A 79 71.18 65.61 -36.73
N ARG A 80 72.25 65.64 -35.94
CA ARG A 80 72.51 64.64 -34.90
C ARG A 80 71.47 64.66 -33.78
N GLN A 81 70.97 65.83 -33.41
CA GLN A 81 69.91 65.98 -32.40
C GLN A 81 68.57 65.50 -32.96
N ALA A 82 68.25 65.85 -34.20
CA ALA A 82 67.05 65.38 -34.90
C ALA A 82 67.02 63.84 -35.02
N GLU A 83 68.13 63.22 -35.42
CA GLU A 83 68.26 61.76 -35.50
C GLU A 83 68.05 61.06 -34.15
N ILE A 84 68.59 61.61 -33.05
CA ILE A 84 68.43 61.03 -31.70
C ILE A 84 66.97 61.12 -31.22
N ILE A 85 66.32 62.27 -31.44
CA ILE A 85 64.91 62.47 -31.07
C ILE A 85 64.01 61.50 -31.86
N VAL A 86 64.24 61.38 -33.16
CA VAL A 86 63.49 60.47 -34.03
C VAL A 86 63.74 59.00 -33.65
N ALA A 87 64.97 58.62 -33.32
CA ALA A 87 65.29 57.28 -32.84
C ALA A 87 64.60 56.94 -31.50
N ALA A 88 64.54 57.89 -30.57
CA ALA A 88 63.81 57.73 -29.32
C ALA A 88 62.29 57.57 -29.56
N LEU A 89 61.72 58.35 -30.47
CA LEU A 89 60.31 58.26 -30.86
C LEU A 89 59.97 56.93 -31.53
N VAL A 90 60.82 56.44 -32.45
CA VAL A 90 60.65 55.11 -33.05
C VAL A 90 60.67 54.03 -31.98
N THR A 91 61.62 54.10 -31.04
CA THR A 91 61.76 53.12 -29.97
C THR A 91 60.54 53.11 -29.05
N LEU A 92 60.09 54.27 -28.59
CA LEU A 92 58.90 54.41 -27.73
C LEU A 92 57.61 53.99 -28.46
N THR A 93 57.45 54.38 -29.72
CA THR A 93 56.26 54.03 -30.51
C THR A 93 56.21 52.54 -30.79
N THR A 94 57.36 51.90 -31.07
CA THR A 94 57.46 50.45 -31.25
C THR A 94 57.10 49.72 -29.94
N ALA A 95 57.67 50.14 -28.80
CA ALA A 95 57.37 49.54 -27.51
C ALA A 95 55.90 49.72 -27.07
N ASN A 96 55.30 50.90 -27.30
CA ASN A 96 53.88 51.11 -27.00
C ASN A 96 52.97 50.29 -27.91
N MET A 97 53.31 50.15 -29.19
CA MET A 97 52.53 49.33 -30.12
C MET A 97 52.54 47.86 -29.70
N ASP A 98 53.68 47.31 -29.27
CA ASP A 98 53.75 45.93 -28.78
C ASP A 98 52.81 45.68 -27.58
N ILE A 99 52.72 46.65 -26.66
CA ILE A 99 51.81 46.57 -25.50
C ILE A 99 50.34 46.63 -25.96
N VAL A 100 49.98 47.62 -26.76
CA VAL A 100 48.59 47.79 -27.24
C VAL A 100 48.16 46.58 -28.07
N TYR A 101 49.02 46.09 -28.96
CA TYR A 101 48.69 44.94 -29.81
C TYR A 101 48.61 43.61 -29.07
N LYS A 102 49.30 43.47 -27.93
CA LYS A 102 49.19 42.29 -27.07
C LYS A 102 47.81 42.19 -26.40
N ASP A 103 47.23 43.33 -26.04
CA ASP A 103 45.93 43.39 -25.37
C ASP A 103 44.75 43.54 -26.35
N MET A 104 45.02 43.88 -27.62
CA MET A 104 43.99 43.95 -28.66
C MET A 104 43.64 42.59 -29.26
N VAL A 105 42.35 42.40 -29.51
CA VAL A 105 41.81 41.26 -30.26
C VAL A 105 41.64 41.66 -31.73
N THR A 106 42.07 40.81 -32.67
CA THR A 106 41.85 41.06 -34.10
C THR A 106 40.46 40.58 -34.54
N GLY A 107 39.91 41.16 -35.60
CA GLY A 107 38.63 40.72 -36.16
C GLY A 107 38.60 39.21 -36.50
N ALA A 108 39.71 38.67 -37.00
CA ALA A 108 39.85 37.23 -37.27
C ALA A 108 39.76 36.38 -35.99
N HIS A 109 40.38 36.82 -34.89
CA HIS A 109 40.27 36.13 -33.60
C HIS A 109 38.84 36.16 -33.05
N GLN A 110 38.15 37.30 -33.20
CA GLN A 110 36.75 37.42 -32.80
C GLN A 110 35.84 36.51 -33.64
N GLU A 111 36.08 36.40 -34.95
CA GLU A 111 35.32 35.51 -35.83
C GLU A 111 35.49 34.03 -35.46
N ILE A 112 36.72 33.59 -35.18
CA ILE A 112 37.00 32.20 -34.74
C ILE A 112 36.27 31.91 -33.42
N ALA A 113 36.34 32.82 -32.44
CA ALA A 113 35.66 32.65 -31.18
C ALA A 113 34.12 32.57 -31.35
N LEU A 114 33.56 33.40 -32.23
CA LEU A 114 32.13 33.36 -32.55
C LEU A 114 31.73 32.04 -33.22
N GLN A 115 32.51 31.55 -34.18
CA GLN A 115 32.25 30.26 -34.84
C GLN A 115 32.26 29.09 -33.83
N GLN A 116 33.19 29.10 -32.87
CA GLN A 116 33.22 28.11 -31.79
C GLN A 116 31.97 28.19 -30.91
N ILE A 117 31.59 29.39 -30.46
CA ILE A 117 30.35 29.60 -29.68
C ILE A 117 29.13 29.10 -30.46
N MET A 118 29.03 29.42 -31.74
CA MET A 118 27.95 28.95 -32.60
C MET A 118 27.91 27.42 -32.70
N ALA A 119 29.06 26.77 -32.89
CA ALA A 119 29.14 25.31 -32.92
C ALA A 119 28.69 24.67 -31.60
N HIS A 120 29.05 25.26 -30.46
CA HIS A 120 28.58 24.81 -29.15
C HIS A 120 27.07 24.99 -28.97
N LEU A 121 26.51 26.13 -29.39
CA LEU A 121 25.07 26.35 -29.36
C LEU A 121 24.31 25.36 -30.25
N ASP A 122 24.87 25.01 -31.41
CA ASP A 122 24.29 24.01 -32.31
C ASP A 122 24.35 22.61 -31.70
N SER A 123 25.40 22.26 -30.96
CA SER A 123 25.46 21.01 -30.19
C SER A 123 24.39 20.96 -29.12
N ILE A 124 24.27 22.00 -28.30
CA ILE A 124 23.25 22.10 -27.24
C ILE A 124 21.83 22.00 -27.84
N ARG A 125 21.60 22.63 -29.00
CA ARG A 125 20.31 22.53 -29.69
C ARG A 125 20.01 21.10 -30.13
N LYS A 126 21.01 20.35 -30.63
CA LYS A 126 20.83 18.94 -31.01
C LYS A 126 20.48 18.10 -29.78
N ASP A 127 21.21 18.28 -28.68
CA ASP A 127 20.97 17.54 -27.44
C ASP A 127 19.56 17.82 -26.90
N MET A 128 19.11 19.08 -26.92
CA MET A 128 17.75 19.46 -26.54
C MET A 128 16.69 18.74 -27.40
N VAL A 129 16.88 18.69 -28.73
CA VAL A 129 15.94 18.02 -29.64
C VAL A 129 15.94 16.51 -29.42
N ILE A 130 17.09 15.90 -29.15
CA ILE A 130 17.20 14.46 -28.83
C ILE A 130 16.46 14.17 -27.53
N LEU A 131 16.66 14.99 -26.51
CA LEU A 131 16.00 14.85 -25.21
C LEU A 131 14.47 14.94 -25.35
N GLU A 132 13.98 15.93 -26.11
CA GLU A 132 12.55 16.12 -26.36
C GLU A 132 11.91 14.99 -27.15
N LYS A 133 12.58 14.51 -28.21
CA LYS A 133 12.03 13.50 -29.11
C LYS A 133 12.20 12.07 -28.63
N SER A 134 13.27 11.77 -27.91
CA SER A 134 13.57 10.40 -27.47
C SER A 134 13.16 10.20 -26.02
N GLU A 135 13.83 10.87 -25.08
CA GLU A 135 13.71 10.54 -23.66
C GLU A 135 12.35 10.96 -23.09
N PHE A 136 11.90 12.18 -23.37
CA PHE A 136 10.59 12.63 -22.90
C PHE A 136 9.43 11.90 -23.58
N ALA A 137 9.57 11.52 -24.85
CA ALA A 137 8.55 10.73 -25.54
C ALA A 137 8.45 9.32 -24.94
N ASN A 138 9.60 8.68 -24.68
CA ASN A 138 9.67 7.36 -24.05
C ASN A 138 9.09 7.40 -22.64
N LEU A 139 9.48 8.38 -21.80
CA LEU A 139 8.95 8.53 -20.45
C LEU A 139 7.43 8.76 -20.44
N ARG A 140 6.89 9.58 -21.36
CA ARG A 140 5.44 9.78 -21.46
C ARG A 140 4.71 8.50 -21.87
N SER A 141 5.27 7.76 -22.83
CA SER A 141 4.72 6.49 -23.29
C SER A 141 4.71 5.45 -22.18
N GLU A 142 5.84 5.30 -21.47
CA GLU A 142 5.98 4.38 -20.35
C GLU A 142 5.06 4.76 -19.19
N ASN A 143 4.93 6.05 -18.87
CA ASN A 143 3.99 6.52 -17.85
C ASN A 143 2.53 6.23 -18.23
N ALA A 144 2.15 6.44 -19.49
CA ALA A 144 0.81 6.10 -19.99
C ALA A 144 0.54 4.59 -19.94
N LYS A 145 1.55 3.77 -20.27
CA LYS A 145 1.48 2.31 -20.16
C LYS A 145 1.31 1.87 -18.71
N MET A 146 2.15 2.35 -17.80
CA MET A 146 2.06 2.04 -16.37
C MET A 146 0.69 2.43 -15.79
N LYS A 147 0.14 3.59 -16.17
CA LYS A 147 -1.20 4.01 -15.75
C LYS A 147 -2.28 3.03 -16.23
N THR A 148 -2.18 2.59 -17.48
CA THR A 148 -3.12 1.61 -18.06
C THR A 148 -3.03 0.27 -17.35
N GLU A 149 -1.83 -0.24 -17.08
CA GLU A 149 -1.62 -1.49 -16.34
C GLU A 149 -2.14 -1.40 -14.91
N LEU A 150 -1.93 -0.26 -14.24
CA LEU A 150 -2.46 0.00 -12.90
C LEU A 150 -4.00 -0.04 -12.88
N ASP A 151 -4.65 0.60 -13.86
CA ASP A 151 -6.11 0.59 -13.98
C ASP A 151 -6.63 -0.82 -14.28
N GLN A 152 -5.93 -1.60 -15.09
CA GLN A 152 -6.28 -3.00 -15.36
C GLN A 152 -6.17 -3.87 -14.10
N ILE A 153 -5.09 -3.77 -13.34
CA ILE A 153 -4.90 -4.52 -12.09
C ILE A 153 -5.95 -4.11 -11.07
N ARG A 154 -6.23 -2.80 -10.93
CA ARG A 154 -7.27 -2.28 -10.05
C ARG A 154 -8.64 -2.88 -10.40
N ASN A 155 -9.01 -2.90 -11.67
CA ASN A 155 -10.28 -3.44 -12.12
C ASN A 155 -10.38 -4.95 -11.87
N ARG A 156 -9.32 -5.71 -12.16
CA ARG A 156 -9.26 -7.15 -11.86
C ARG A 156 -9.41 -7.43 -10.36
N LEU A 157 -8.70 -6.68 -9.52
CA LEU A 157 -8.78 -6.83 -8.07
C LEU A 157 -10.20 -6.54 -7.54
N MET A 158 -10.84 -5.48 -8.06
CA MET A 158 -12.21 -5.14 -7.68
C MET A 158 -13.21 -6.23 -8.10
N GLU A 159 -13.03 -6.83 -9.28
CA GLU A 159 -13.90 -7.88 -9.76
C GLU A 159 -13.71 -9.19 -8.97
N GLU A 160 -12.47 -9.63 -8.76
CA GLU A 160 -12.17 -10.80 -7.94
C GLU A 160 -12.66 -10.61 -6.49
N SER A 161 -12.51 -9.41 -5.92
CA SER A 161 -13.04 -9.10 -4.58
C SER A 161 -14.56 -9.22 -4.52
N LYS A 162 -15.28 -8.74 -5.54
CA LYS A 162 -16.75 -8.89 -5.63
C LYS A 162 -17.14 -10.35 -5.80
N LYS A 163 -16.44 -11.09 -6.64
CA LYS A 163 -16.66 -12.52 -6.87
C LYS A 163 -16.49 -13.32 -5.59
N ILE A 164 -15.35 -13.17 -4.91
CA ILE A 164 -15.07 -13.82 -3.61
C ILE A 164 -16.16 -13.47 -2.59
N ARG A 165 -16.58 -12.20 -2.53
CA ARG A 165 -17.66 -11.78 -1.61
C ARG A 165 -19.00 -12.46 -1.94
N ALA A 166 -19.34 -12.57 -3.22
CA ALA A 166 -20.57 -13.22 -3.66
C ALA A 166 -20.54 -14.73 -3.37
N GLU A 167 -19.41 -15.38 -3.67
CA GLU A 167 -19.15 -16.80 -3.38
C GLU A 167 -19.24 -17.08 -1.87
N ALA A 168 -18.55 -16.30 -1.04
CA ALA A 168 -18.61 -16.45 0.42
C ALA A 168 -20.03 -16.23 0.97
N LYS A 169 -20.78 -15.26 0.42
CA LYS A 169 -22.17 -15.04 0.83
C LYS A 169 -23.06 -16.23 0.45
N LEU A 170 -22.86 -16.80 -0.74
CA LEU A 170 -23.60 -17.98 -1.18
C LEU A 170 -23.27 -19.19 -0.28
N ASP A 171 -21.99 -19.44 -0.02
CA ASP A 171 -21.51 -20.54 0.82
C ASP A 171 -22.10 -20.45 2.24
N ILE A 172 -22.02 -19.28 2.88
CA ILE A 172 -22.63 -19.04 4.20
C ILE A 172 -24.15 -19.27 4.17
N ASN A 173 -24.83 -18.87 3.10
CA ASN A 173 -26.28 -19.06 2.99
C ASN A 173 -26.64 -20.54 2.82
N LEU A 174 -25.87 -21.30 2.03
CA LEU A 174 -26.08 -22.73 1.85
C LEU A 174 -25.82 -23.48 3.16
N GLU A 175 -24.71 -23.21 3.84
CA GLU A 175 -24.43 -23.81 5.14
C GLU A 175 -25.46 -23.42 6.21
N ARG A 176 -25.93 -22.17 6.21
CA ARG A 176 -27.03 -21.75 7.10
C ARG A 176 -28.30 -22.54 6.82
N SER A 177 -28.67 -22.74 5.55
CA SER A 177 -29.84 -23.56 5.19
C SER A 177 -29.65 -24.99 5.67
N ARG A 178 -28.49 -25.59 5.41
CA ARG A 178 -28.15 -26.96 5.83
C ARG A 178 -28.25 -27.15 7.34
N VAL A 179 -27.68 -26.23 8.12
CA VAL A 179 -27.76 -26.26 9.59
C VAL A 179 -29.20 -26.11 10.06
N THR A 180 -29.99 -25.24 9.41
CA THR A 180 -31.40 -25.06 9.75
C THR A 180 -32.20 -26.33 9.47
N ASP A 181 -32.02 -26.96 8.31
CA ASP A 181 -32.70 -28.21 7.95
C ASP A 181 -32.34 -29.34 8.95
N MET A 182 -31.06 -29.50 9.27
CA MET A 182 -30.62 -30.46 10.29
C MET A 182 -31.21 -30.17 11.67
N PHE A 183 -31.30 -28.90 12.07
CA PHE A 183 -31.91 -28.50 13.34
C PHE A 183 -33.40 -28.85 13.37
N THR A 184 -34.15 -28.56 12.29
CA THR A 184 -35.57 -28.92 12.20
C THR A 184 -35.78 -30.44 12.21
N GLU A 185 -34.90 -31.21 11.57
CA GLU A 185 -34.94 -32.67 11.62
C GLU A 185 -34.70 -33.20 13.04
N GLN A 186 -33.73 -32.62 13.76
CA GLN A 186 -33.47 -32.96 15.15
C GLN A 186 -34.65 -32.60 16.07
N GLU A 187 -35.24 -31.43 15.89
CA GLU A 187 -36.44 -31.01 16.64
C GLU A 187 -37.61 -31.96 16.40
N LYS A 188 -37.81 -32.39 15.14
CA LYS A 188 -38.83 -33.38 14.79
C LYS A 188 -38.58 -34.72 15.48
N LYS A 189 -37.34 -35.26 15.42
CA LYS A 189 -36.97 -36.51 16.11
C LYS A 189 -37.15 -36.41 17.63
N LEU A 190 -36.82 -35.25 18.21
CA LEU A 190 -37.02 -34.99 19.63
C LEU A 190 -38.50 -34.99 19.99
N MET A 191 -39.35 -34.37 19.17
CA MET A 191 -40.80 -34.38 19.36
C MET A 191 -41.38 -35.80 19.24
N GLU A 192 -40.97 -36.55 18.22
CA GLU A 192 -41.38 -37.96 18.04
C GLU A 192 -40.98 -38.80 19.26
N ASN A 193 -39.72 -38.73 19.70
CA ASN A 193 -39.25 -39.45 20.89
C ASN A 193 -39.98 -39.01 22.17
N SER A 194 -40.27 -37.72 22.33
CA SER A 194 -41.05 -37.20 23.46
C SER A 194 -42.47 -37.78 23.46
N THR A 195 -43.13 -37.81 22.29
CA THR A 195 -44.47 -38.38 22.16
C THR A 195 -44.48 -39.88 22.42
N GLU A 196 -43.47 -40.61 21.95
CA GLU A 196 -43.33 -42.05 22.20
C GLU A 196 -43.05 -42.33 23.68
N PHE A 197 -42.20 -41.53 24.31
CA PHE A 197 -41.93 -41.60 25.74
C PHE A 197 -43.21 -41.39 26.56
N HIS A 198 -43.97 -40.33 26.28
CA HIS A 198 -45.25 -40.09 26.96
C HIS A 198 -46.25 -41.22 26.74
N ARG A 199 -46.34 -41.77 25.52
CA ARG A 199 -47.19 -42.93 25.23
C ARG A 199 -46.78 -44.15 26.06
N LYS A 200 -45.49 -44.48 26.10
CA LYS A 200 -44.96 -45.59 26.89
C LYS A 200 -45.18 -45.38 28.38
N ASN A 201 -44.99 -44.14 28.88
CA ASN A 201 -45.26 -43.82 30.28
C ASN A 201 -46.72 -44.05 30.64
N ALA A 202 -47.67 -43.62 29.80
CA ALA A 202 -49.10 -43.85 30.03
C ALA A 202 -49.46 -45.36 30.03
N VAL A 203 -48.83 -46.16 29.17
CA VAL A 203 -48.99 -47.63 29.18
C VAL A 203 -48.46 -48.21 30.50
N ILE A 204 -47.26 -47.83 30.93
CA ILE A 204 -46.66 -48.28 32.19
C ILE A 204 -47.54 -47.87 33.39
N ASP A 205 -48.04 -46.63 33.42
CA ASP A 205 -48.91 -46.14 34.49
C ASP A 205 -50.22 -46.95 34.55
N HIS A 206 -50.80 -47.28 33.40
CA HIS A 206 -51.98 -48.13 33.31
C HIS A 206 -51.73 -49.55 33.82
N GLU A 207 -50.66 -50.22 33.35
CA GLU A 207 -50.27 -51.56 33.79
C GLU A 207 -49.95 -51.59 35.29
N THR A 208 -49.28 -50.55 35.80
CA THR A 208 -49.00 -50.39 37.23
C THR A 208 -50.30 -50.25 38.01
N MET A 209 -51.24 -49.42 37.56
CA MET A 209 -52.55 -49.27 38.20
C MET A 209 -53.34 -50.60 38.21
N GLU A 210 -53.34 -51.35 37.11
CA GLU A 210 -54.01 -52.65 37.05
C GLU A 210 -53.39 -53.67 38.02
N THR A 211 -52.05 -53.72 38.08
CA THR A 211 -51.35 -54.63 39.01
C THR A 211 -51.57 -54.22 40.46
N THR A 212 -51.55 -52.92 40.79
CA THR A 212 -51.92 -52.44 42.13
C THR A 212 -53.34 -52.84 42.50
N LYS A 213 -54.33 -52.67 41.60
CA LYS A 213 -55.71 -53.10 41.85
C LYS A 213 -55.82 -54.61 42.10
N LYS A 214 -55.09 -55.44 41.35
CA LYS A 214 -55.06 -56.90 41.56
C LYS A 214 -54.49 -57.24 42.93
N ILE A 215 -53.38 -56.60 43.32
CA ILE A 215 -52.78 -56.77 44.65
C ILE A 215 -53.80 -56.39 45.73
N ASP A 216 -54.48 -55.25 45.61
CA ASP A 216 -55.48 -54.82 46.60
C ASP A 216 -56.64 -55.83 46.74
N LEU A 217 -57.13 -56.39 45.63
CA LEU A 217 -58.16 -57.42 45.64
C LEU A 217 -57.68 -58.72 46.30
N GLU A 218 -56.47 -59.17 45.99
CA GLU A 218 -55.87 -60.35 46.61
C GLU A 218 -55.64 -60.13 48.12
N VAL A 219 -55.16 -58.95 48.53
CA VAL A 219 -55.01 -58.59 49.95
C VAL A 219 -56.36 -58.59 50.66
N ALA A 220 -57.41 -58.01 50.07
CA ALA A 220 -58.76 -58.04 50.63
C ALA A 220 -59.31 -59.48 50.74
N SER A 221 -59.15 -60.28 49.69
CA SER A 221 -59.54 -61.68 49.66
C SER A 221 -58.82 -62.50 50.75
N LEU A 222 -57.50 -62.39 50.84
CA LEU A 222 -56.69 -63.07 51.87
C LEU A 222 -57.10 -62.63 53.28
N LYS A 223 -57.43 -61.35 53.48
CA LYS A 223 -57.92 -60.85 54.76
C LYS A 223 -59.28 -61.47 55.13
N THR A 224 -60.22 -61.59 54.18
CA THR A 224 -61.51 -62.25 54.45
C THR A 224 -61.35 -63.74 54.77
N LEU A 225 -60.45 -64.44 54.06
CA LEU A 225 -60.13 -65.84 54.31
C LEU A 225 -59.49 -66.02 55.69
N LEU A 226 -58.58 -65.12 56.06
CA LEU A 226 -57.96 -65.11 57.38
C LEU A 226 -59.02 -64.89 58.47
N GLU A 227 -59.93 -63.93 58.30
CA GLU A 227 -61.02 -63.67 59.24
C GLU A 227 -61.96 -64.89 59.38
N SER A 228 -62.31 -65.55 58.28
CA SER A 228 -63.14 -66.77 58.32
C SER A 228 -62.43 -67.93 59.04
N LEU A 229 -61.13 -68.16 58.77
CA LEU A 229 -60.35 -69.19 59.46
C LEU A 229 -60.22 -68.89 60.96
N LYS A 230 -60.08 -67.62 61.35
CA LYS A 230 -60.08 -67.23 62.77
C LYS A 230 -61.42 -67.57 63.43
N LEU A 231 -62.54 -67.24 62.80
CA LEU A 231 -63.88 -67.58 63.31
C LEU A 231 -64.09 -69.11 63.41
N GLU A 232 -63.64 -69.86 62.41
CA GLU A 232 -63.72 -71.32 62.40
C GLU A 232 -62.88 -71.94 63.53
N THR A 233 -61.65 -71.45 63.72
CA THR A 233 -60.78 -71.88 64.82
C THR A 233 -61.40 -71.61 66.18
N ILE A 234 -62.00 -70.42 66.37
CA ILE A 234 -62.74 -70.08 67.60
C ILE A 234 -63.90 -71.06 67.81
N ARG A 235 -64.64 -71.41 66.75
CA ARG A 235 -65.76 -72.36 66.84
C ARG A 235 -65.28 -73.77 67.21
N TYR A 236 -64.21 -74.28 66.59
CA TYR A 236 -63.64 -75.59 66.94
C TYR A 236 -63.10 -75.63 68.37
N LEU A 237 -62.44 -74.56 68.82
CA LEU A 237 -61.94 -74.46 70.20
C LEU A 237 -63.09 -74.44 71.20
N ALA A 238 -64.16 -73.69 70.94
CA ALA A 238 -65.35 -73.74 71.77
C ALA A 238 -65.94 -75.16 71.81
N ALA A 239 -66.10 -75.81 70.66
CA ALA A 239 -66.62 -77.18 70.56
C ALA A 239 -65.76 -78.20 71.32
N SER A 240 -64.43 -78.10 71.26
CA SER A 240 -63.54 -79.01 71.97
C SER A 240 -63.58 -78.80 73.49
N VAL A 241 -63.64 -77.55 73.96
CA VAL A 241 -63.82 -77.24 75.39
C VAL A 241 -65.17 -77.77 75.88
N PHE A 242 -66.26 -77.55 75.13
CA PHE A 242 -67.57 -78.12 75.46
C PHE A 242 -67.57 -79.66 75.47
N ALA A 243 -66.90 -80.30 74.52
CA ALA A 243 -66.75 -81.76 74.49
C ALA A 243 -65.95 -82.28 75.69
N CYS A 244 -64.82 -81.65 76.04
CA CYS A 244 -64.05 -81.98 77.24
C CYS A 244 -64.87 -81.81 78.52
N LEU A 245 -65.63 -80.72 78.65
CA LEU A 245 -66.54 -80.51 79.77
C LEU A 245 -67.64 -81.57 79.83
N ALA A 246 -68.23 -81.94 78.69
CA ALA A 246 -69.24 -83.00 78.61
C ALA A 246 -68.67 -84.37 79.03
N ILE A 247 -67.45 -84.70 78.59
CA ILE A 247 -66.74 -85.92 79.00
C ILE A 247 -66.43 -85.88 80.50
N ALA A 248 -65.90 -84.77 81.03
CA ALA A 248 -65.60 -84.61 82.45
C ALA A 248 -66.87 -84.73 83.32
N LEU A 249 -67.99 -84.14 82.89
CA LEU A 249 -69.30 -84.31 83.54
C LEU A 249 -69.79 -85.77 83.43
N GLY A 250 -69.53 -86.45 82.32
CA GLY A 250 -69.80 -87.88 82.15
C GLY A 250 -69.01 -88.75 83.14
N PHE A 251 -67.71 -88.51 83.29
CA PHE A 251 -66.86 -89.20 84.28
C PHE A 251 -67.26 -88.86 85.72
N TYR A 252 -67.57 -87.59 86.02
CA TYR A 252 -68.08 -87.18 87.33
C TYR A 252 -69.39 -87.90 87.70
N ARG A 253 -70.23 -88.20 86.71
CA ARG A 253 -71.48 -88.95 86.90
C ARG A 253 -71.29 -90.45 87.09
N LEU A 254 -70.19 -91.03 86.60
CA LEU A 254 -69.82 -92.44 86.78
C LEU A 254 -69.05 -92.71 88.10
N TRP A 255 -68.48 -91.67 88.73
CA TRP A 255 -67.78 -91.76 90.02
C TRP A 255 -68.69 -91.47 91.24
N LYS A 256 -69.98 -91.25 91.01
CA LYS A 256 -71.01 -91.11 92.06
C LYS A 256 -71.89 -92.36 92.08
#